data_AF-A0A1A6HD91-F1
#
_entry.id   AF-A0A1A6HD91-F1
#
_cell.length_a   1.000
_cell.length_b   1.000
_cell.length_c   1.000
_cell.angle_alpha   90.00
_cell.angle_beta   90.00
_cell.angle_gamma   90.00
#
_symmetry.space_group_name_H-M   'P 1'
#
loop_
_entity.id
_entity.type
_entity.pdbx_description
1 polymer ?
#
loop_
_entity_poly.entity_id
_entity_poly.type
_entity_poly.pdbx_seq_one_letter_code
_entity_poly.pdbx_strand_id
1 'polypeptide(L)'
;NLDALHDHLATIYPGMRAPSFRCTDAEKGKGLILHYYSEREGLQDIVIGIIKTVAQQIHGTEIDMKVIQQRNEECDHTQFLIEEKESKEEDFYEDLDRFEENGTQESRISPYTFCKAFPFHIIFDRDLVVTQCGNAIYRVLPQEGLLDVEKLECEDELTGTEISCLRLKGQMIYLPEADSILFLCSPSVMNLDDLTRRGLYLSDIPLHDATRDLVLLGEQFREEYKLTQELEILTDRLQLTLRALEDEKKKTDTIDARVETVGDKYMTVSGLPEPCIHHARSICHLALDMMEIAGQVQVDGESVQ
;
A
#
# COMPACT_ATOMS: atom_id res chain seq x y z
N ASN A 1 12.61 3.80 17.25
CA ASN A 1 12.61 3.68 15.77
C ASN A 1 12.97 2.29 15.23
N LEU A 2 13.87 1.51 15.88
CA LEU A 2 14.20 0.16 15.41
C LEU A 2 12.98 -0.78 15.35
N ASP A 3 12.12 -0.74 16.37
CA ASP A 3 10.93 -1.59 16.42
C ASP A 3 9.93 -1.26 15.31
N ALA A 4 9.77 0.03 14.96
CA ALA A 4 8.94 0.45 13.84
C ALA A 4 9.48 -0.03 12.47
N LEU A 5 10.80 -0.11 12.32
CA LEU A 5 11.42 -0.71 11.13
C LEU A 5 11.16 -2.22 11.08
N HIS A 6 11.25 -2.91 12.22
CA HIS A 6 10.94 -4.34 12.29
C HIS A 6 9.49 -4.66 11.95
N ASP A 7 8.55 -3.83 12.42
CA ASP A 7 7.14 -3.89 12.01
C ASP A 7 6.99 -3.83 10.48
N HIS A 8 7.71 -2.92 9.83
CA HIS A 8 7.69 -2.81 8.38
C HIS A 8 8.27 -4.07 7.71
N LEU A 9 9.42 -4.55 8.18
CA LEU A 9 10.05 -5.76 7.66
C LEU A 9 9.19 -7.02 7.87
N ALA A 10 8.38 -7.07 8.92
CA ALA A 10 7.46 -8.20 9.16
C ALA A 10 6.37 -8.32 8.09
N THR A 11 6.04 -7.22 7.40
CA THR A 11 5.12 -7.25 6.24
C THR A 11 5.74 -7.91 5.02
N ILE A 12 7.07 -7.84 4.89
CA ILE A 12 7.84 -8.40 3.77
C ILE A 12 8.24 -9.86 4.06
N TYR A 13 8.54 -10.18 5.32
CA TYR A 13 9.00 -11.48 5.77
C TYR A 13 7.99 -12.12 6.74
N PRO A 14 6.97 -12.84 6.24
CA PRO A 14 5.99 -13.51 7.08
C PRO A 14 6.64 -14.47 8.09
N GLY A 15 6.22 -14.38 9.36
CA GLY A 15 6.76 -15.22 10.44
C GLY A 15 8.06 -14.71 11.07
N MET A 16 8.57 -13.54 10.65
CA MET A 16 9.69 -12.90 11.31
C MET A 16 9.33 -12.53 12.76
N ARG A 17 10.14 -12.98 13.72
CA ARG A 17 10.05 -12.57 15.13
C ARG A 17 11.21 -11.64 15.44
N ALA A 18 10.91 -10.35 15.44
CA ALA A 18 11.91 -9.33 15.67
C ALA A 18 12.21 -9.12 17.16
N PRO A 19 13.46 -8.81 17.53
CA PRO A 19 13.76 -8.30 18.86
C PRO A 19 13.26 -6.87 19.06
N SER A 20 12.99 -6.50 20.31
CA SER A 20 12.60 -5.15 20.72
C SER A 20 13.73 -4.42 21.42
N PHE A 21 13.80 -3.10 21.23
CA PHE A 21 14.90 -2.27 21.74
C PHE A 21 14.38 -1.08 22.54
N ARG A 22 14.96 -0.86 23.72
CA ARG A 22 14.76 0.38 24.49
C ARG A 22 16.12 1.01 24.78
N CYS A 23 16.16 2.33 24.91
CA CYS A 23 17.36 3.07 25.23
C CYS A 23 17.09 3.95 26.45
N THR A 24 17.99 3.93 27.42
CA THR A 24 17.98 4.80 28.60
C THR A 24 19.35 5.43 28.80
N ASP A 25 19.43 6.53 29.53
CA ASP A 25 20.70 7.17 29.83
C ASP A 25 21.47 6.41 30.90
N ALA A 26 22.79 6.32 30.75
CA ALA A 26 23.64 5.76 31.79
C ALA A 26 23.73 6.73 32.99
N GLU A 27 23.75 6.19 34.21
CA GLU A 27 23.79 6.96 35.47
C GLU A 27 24.96 7.97 35.58
N LYS A 28 25.99 7.84 34.74
CA LYS A 28 27.17 8.73 34.72
C LYS A 28 27.11 9.83 33.66
N GLY A 29 25.99 9.99 32.95
CA GLY A 29 25.80 11.02 31.91
C GLY A 29 26.73 10.89 30.70
N LYS A 30 27.56 9.85 30.63
CA LYS A 30 28.42 9.51 29.51
C LYS A 30 28.08 8.09 29.06
N GLY A 31 27.23 8.00 28.05
CA GLY A 31 26.85 6.74 27.43
C GLY A 31 25.38 6.39 27.57
N LEU A 32 24.98 5.36 26.82
CA LEU A 32 23.60 4.89 26.71
C LEU A 32 23.51 3.44 27.17
N ILE A 33 22.39 3.08 27.80
CA ILE A 33 22.03 1.70 28.12
C ILE A 33 20.98 1.23 27.11
N LEU A 34 21.37 0.30 26.25
CA LEU A 34 20.49 -0.36 25.30
C LEU A 34 19.94 -1.64 25.91
N HIS A 35 18.62 -1.69 26.10
CA HIS A 35 17.88 -2.86 26.54
C HIS A 35 17.43 -3.67 25.32
N TYR A 36 17.79 -4.95 25.27
CA TYR A 36 17.52 -5.86 24.17
C TYR A 36 16.66 -7.03 24.61
N TYR A 37 15.44 -7.07 24.10
CA TYR A 37 14.44 -8.10 24.36
C TYR A 37 14.36 -9.02 23.14
N SER A 38 14.55 -10.32 23.35
CA SER A 38 14.51 -11.31 22.27
C SER A 38 14.00 -12.64 22.79
N GLU A 39 13.15 -13.30 22.00
CA GLU A 39 12.78 -14.70 22.24
C GLU A 39 13.95 -15.66 21.99
N ARG A 40 14.91 -15.24 21.16
CA ARG A 40 16.05 -16.06 20.74
C ARG A 40 17.27 -15.75 21.60
N GLU A 41 17.77 -16.77 22.28
CA GLU A 41 18.99 -16.69 23.09
C GLU A 41 20.25 -16.84 22.23
N GLY A 42 21.37 -16.29 22.70
CA GLY A 42 22.69 -16.43 22.06
C GLY A 42 22.94 -15.49 20.85
N LEU A 43 22.06 -14.54 20.56
CA LEU A 43 22.22 -13.59 19.44
C LEU A 43 22.70 -12.19 19.86
N GLN A 44 23.08 -12.01 21.12
CA GLN A 44 23.49 -10.71 21.67
C GLN A 44 24.72 -10.12 20.97
N ASP A 45 25.67 -10.94 20.52
CA ASP A 45 26.88 -10.46 19.82
C ASP A 45 26.57 -9.92 18.41
N ILE A 46 25.47 -10.37 17.79
CA ILE A 46 25.01 -9.84 16.51
C ILE A 46 24.62 -8.36 16.67
N VAL A 47 23.92 -8.05 17.77
CA VAL A 47 23.53 -6.67 18.08
C VAL A 47 24.76 -5.78 18.23
N ILE A 48 25.80 -6.26 18.94
CA ILE A 48 27.06 -5.52 19.10
C ILE A 48 27.69 -5.22 17.74
N GLY A 49 27.78 -6.22 16.86
CA GLY A 49 28.34 -6.04 15.52
C GLY A 49 27.58 -5.03 14.69
N ILE A 50 26.25 -5.19 14.59
CA ILE A 50 25.39 -4.30 13.79
C ILE A 50 25.47 -2.86 14.29
N ILE A 51 25.31 -2.64 15.59
CA ILE A 51 25.28 -1.29 16.17
C ILE A 51 26.64 -0.60 16.02
N LYS A 52 27.76 -1.31 16.25
CA LYS A 52 29.11 -0.78 16.00
C LYS A 52 29.31 -0.38 14.54
N THR A 53 28.91 -1.24 13.60
CA THR A 53 29.04 -0.94 12.18
C THR A 53 28.17 0.23 11.75
N VAL A 54 26.92 0.30 12.21
CA VAL A 54 26.00 1.40 11.91
C VAL A 54 26.52 2.73 12.46
N ALA A 55 27.01 2.75 13.70
CA ALA A 55 27.60 3.95 14.29
C ALA A 55 28.79 4.47 13.47
N GLN A 56 29.69 3.56 13.05
CA GLN A 56 30.87 3.95 12.26
C GLN A 56 30.51 4.36 10.82
N GLN A 57 29.67 3.59 10.13
CA GLN A 57 29.40 3.79 8.70
C GLN A 57 28.37 4.88 8.42
N ILE A 58 27.37 5.05 9.28
CA ILE A 58 26.29 6.02 9.07
C ILE A 58 26.59 7.32 9.81
N HIS A 59 27.04 7.23 11.06
CA HIS A 59 27.25 8.41 11.91
C HIS A 59 28.72 8.86 11.97
N GLY A 60 29.65 8.08 11.43
CA GLY A 60 31.08 8.41 11.48
C GLY A 60 31.68 8.36 12.89
N THR A 61 31.01 7.70 13.83
CA THR A 61 31.40 7.66 15.26
C THR A 61 31.88 6.27 15.64
N GLU A 62 33.08 6.18 16.23
CA GLU A 62 33.53 4.95 16.84
C GLU A 62 33.00 4.81 18.27
N ILE A 63 32.24 3.74 18.49
CA ILE A 63 31.69 3.40 19.79
C ILE A 63 32.36 2.14 20.36
N ASP A 64 32.46 2.09 21.68
CA ASP A 64 32.66 0.88 22.44
C ASP A 64 31.32 0.41 23.01
N MET A 65 31.06 -0.90 22.92
CA MET A 65 29.79 -1.48 23.36
C MET A 65 30.10 -2.73 24.16
N LYS A 66 29.63 -2.77 25.41
CA LYS A 66 29.88 -3.83 26.40
C LYS A 66 28.56 -4.38 26.93
N VAL A 67 28.49 -5.68 27.17
CA VAL A 67 27.37 -6.28 27.88
C VAL A 67 27.54 -6.02 29.37
N ILE A 68 26.55 -5.38 30.00
CA ILE A 68 26.57 -5.09 31.45
C ILE A 68 25.65 -6.03 32.23
N GLN A 69 24.57 -6.51 31.60
CA GLN A 69 23.63 -7.46 32.18
C GLN A 69 23.22 -8.47 31.12
N GLN A 70 23.23 -9.75 31.48
CA GLN A 70 22.65 -10.82 30.66
C GLN A 70 21.28 -11.19 31.20
N ARG A 71 20.47 -11.81 30.34
CA ARG A 71 19.18 -12.39 30.72
C ARG A 71 19.40 -13.40 31.86
N ASN A 72 18.71 -13.19 32.97
CA ASN A 72 18.73 -14.05 34.15
C ASN A 72 17.33 -14.08 34.80
N GLU A 73 17.20 -14.68 35.99
CA GLU A 73 15.91 -14.79 36.68
C GLU A 73 15.35 -13.42 37.13
N GLU A 74 16.21 -12.43 37.35
CA GLU A 74 15.83 -11.08 37.81
C GLU A 74 15.66 -10.07 36.67
N CYS A 75 16.26 -10.32 35.51
CA CYS A 75 16.28 -9.43 34.36
C CYS A 75 15.94 -10.22 33.10
N ASP A 76 14.81 -9.89 32.49
CA ASP A 76 14.25 -10.59 31.34
C ASP A 76 14.97 -10.28 30.01
N HIS A 77 15.90 -9.32 30.00
CA HIS A 77 16.56 -8.80 28.82
C HIS A 77 18.07 -8.59 29.01
N THR A 78 18.80 -8.51 27.90
CA THR A 78 20.23 -8.16 27.90
C THR A 78 20.38 -6.64 27.88
N GLN A 79 21.32 -6.10 28.65
CA GLN A 79 21.64 -4.68 28.65
C GLN A 79 23.05 -4.46 28.13
N PHE A 80 23.19 -3.51 27.21
CA PHE A 80 24.46 -3.08 26.64
C PHE A 80 24.77 -1.64 27.03
N LEU A 81 25.96 -1.40 27.54
CA LEU A 81 26.50 -0.05 27.71
C LEU A 81 27.20 0.37 26.41
N ILE A 82 26.79 1.52 25.87
CA ILE A 82 27.38 2.15 24.69
C ILE A 82 28.13 3.41 25.14
N GLU A 83 29.43 3.45 24.89
CA GLU A 83 30.32 4.57 25.20
C GLU A 83 31.01 5.04 23.91
N GLU A 84 31.03 6.35 23.65
CA GLU A 84 31.81 6.90 22.54
C GLU A 84 33.30 6.93 22.89
N LYS A 85 34.17 6.53 21.95
CA LYS A 85 35.62 6.44 22.21
C LYS A 85 36.34 7.78 22.18
N GLU A 86 35.87 8.70 21.34
CA GLU A 86 36.40 10.04 21.19
C GLU A 86 35.21 10.99 21.01
N SER A 87 34.62 11.44 22.12
CA SER A 87 33.81 12.65 22.05
C SER A 87 34.77 13.77 21.65
N LYS A 88 34.72 14.25 20.40
CA LYS A 88 35.28 15.57 20.11
C LYS A 88 34.68 16.50 21.17
N GLU A 89 35.52 17.12 21.98
CA GLU A 89 35.12 18.29 22.76
C GLU A 89 34.79 19.40 21.76
N GLU A 90 33.65 19.29 21.10
CA GLU A 90 32.95 20.39 20.48
C GLU A 90 31.72 20.62 21.34
N ASP A 91 31.80 21.67 22.15
CA ASP A 91 30.70 22.31 22.87
C ASP A 91 29.60 22.77 21.90
N PHE A 92 28.90 21.82 21.27
CA PHE A 92 27.75 22.07 20.39
C PHE A 92 26.65 21.02 20.61
N TYR A 93 26.33 20.76 21.88
CA TYR A 93 24.93 20.59 22.21
C TYR A 93 24.35 22.01 22.36
N GLU A 94 24.04 22.65 21.23
CA GLU A 94 22.84 23.48 21.26
C GLU A 94 21.71 22.51 21.57
N ASP A 95 21.38 22.47 22.86
CA ASP A 95 20.17 21.91 23.42
C ASP A 95 19.00 22.48 22.60
N LEU A 96 18.64 21.81 21.51
CA LEU A 96 17.47 22.16 20.70
C LEU A 96 16.17 21.98 21.50
N ASP A 97 16.26 21.32 22.66
CA ASP A 97 15.21 21.20 23.67
C ASP A 97 15.21 22.36 24.70
N ARG A 98 16.14 23.33 24.62
CA ARG A 98 16.04 24.61 25.37
C ARG A 98 15.05 25.60 24.75
N PHE A 99 14.01 25.11 24.09
CA PHE A 99 12.76 25.85 24.08
C PHE A 99 12.20 25.84 25.52
N GLU A 100 12.61 26.88 26.26
CA GLU A 100 11.90 27.50 27.39
C GLU A 100 12.31 27.10 28.82
N GLU A 101 13.55 27.37 29.22
CA GLU A 101 13.90 27.50 30.66
C GLU A 101 13.50 28.86 31.27
N ASN A 102 12.98 29.80 30.48
CA ASN A 102 12.62 31.16 30.95
C ASN A 102 11.11 31.47 30.95
N GLY A 103 10.26 30.49 30.65
CA GLY A 103 8.81 30.57 30.86
C GLY A 103 8.41 29.87 32.16
N THR A 104 7.31 30.27 32.80
CA THR A 104 6.67 29.37 33.76
C THR A 104 6.44 28.03 33.05
N GLN A 105 6.89 26.91 33.63
CA GLN A 105 6.65 25.55 33.12
C GLN A 105 5.17 25.14 33.23
N GLU A 106 4.26 26.06 32.93
CA GLU A 106 2.84 25.84 32.96
C GLU A 106 2.41 25.18 31.66
N SER A 107 1.55 24.17 31.76
CA SER A 107 0.95 23.53 30.61
C SER A 107 0.26 24.57 29.71
N ARG A 108 0.73 24.66 28.46
CA ARG A 108 0.22 25.62 27.47
C ARG A 108 -1.00 25.12 26.73
N ILE A 109 -1.37 23.86 26.93
CA ILE A 109 -2.51 23.22 26.30
C ILE A 109 -3.43 22.65 27.39
N SER A 110 -4.69 23.06 27.36
CA SER A 110 -5.68 22.45 28.26
C SER A 110 -5.92 20.99 27.87
N PRO A 111 -6.22 20.09 28.82
CA PRO A 111 -6.58 18.71 28.51
C PRO A 111 -7.75 18.62 27.52
N TYR A 112 -8.71 19.55 27.60
CA TYR A 112 -9.82 19.63 26.64
C TYR A 112 -9.33 19.91 25.21
N THR A 113 -8.42 20.86 25.03
CA THR A 113 -7.81 21.15 23.73
C THR A 113 -7.01 19.96 23.22
N PHE A 114 -6.29 19.27 24.10
CA PHE A 114 -5.55 18.05 23.77
C PHE A 114 -6.49 16.93 23.27
N CYS A 115 -7.60 16.66 23.95
CA CYS A 115 -8.59 15.66 23.50
C CYS A 115 -9.26 16.01 22.17
N LYS A 116 -9.32 17.29 21.82
CA LYS A 116 -9.79 17.75 20.50
C LYS A 116 -8.71 17.61 19.43
N ALA A 117 -7.45 17.87 19.76
CA ALA A 117 -6.32 17.72 18.85
C ALA A 117 -6.03 16.26 18.52
N PHE A 118 -6.13 15.36 19.50
CA PHE A 118 -5.86 13.93 19.36
C PHE A 118 -7.12 13.11 19.71
N PRO A 119 -8.03 12.89 18.76
CA PRO A 119 -9.30 12.20 19.03
C PRO A 119 -9.14 10.72 19.39
N PHE A 120 -7.99 10.13 19.03
CA PHE A 120 -7.61 8.74 19.29
C PHE A 120 -6.40 8.69 20.26
N HIS A 121 -6.68 8.84 21.55
CA HIS A 121 -5.68 8.59 22.59
C HIS A 121 -6.33 7.96 23.82
N ILE A 122 -5.52 7.27 24.61
CA ILE A 122 -5.92 6.67 25.88
C ILE A 122 -4.85 6.98 26.91
N ILE A 123 -5.24 7.36 28.12
CA ILE A 123 -4.35 7.46 29.27
C ILE A 123 -4.86 6.48 30.31
N PHE A 124 -3.98 5.63 30.83
CA PHE A 124 -4.28 4.69 31.90
C PHE A 124 -3.17 4.67 32.95
N ASP A 125 -3.54 4.38 34.18
CA ASP A 125 -2.63 4.30 35.33
C ASP A 125 -1.99 2.90 35.47
N ARG A 126 -1.23 2.70 36.55
CA ARG A 126 -0.59 1.42 36.86
C ARG A 126 -1.56 0.28 37.13
N ASP A 127 -2.79 0.59 37.55
CA ASP A 127 -3.84 -0.39 37.78
C ASP A 127 -4.59 -0.73 36.49
N LEU A 128 -4.08 -0.25 35.34
CA LEU A 128 -4.70 -0.38 34.02
C LEU A 128 -6.10 0.23 34.00
N VAL A 129 -6.35 1.27 34.79
CA VAL A 129 -7.62 2.01 34.77
C VAL A 129 -7.47 3.18 33.82
N VAL A 130 -8.39 3.27 32.85
CA VAL A 130 -8.41 4.38 31.89
C VAL A 130 -8.86 5.66 32.61
N THR A 131 -7.96 6.62 32.71
CA THR A 131 -8.19 7.91 33.38
C THR A 131 -8.65 9.00 32.42
N GLN A 132 -8.24 8.91 31.14
CA GLN A 132 -8.63 9.85 30.08
C GLN A 132 -8.69 9.13 28.72
N CYS A 133 -9.58 9.57 27.84
CA CYS A 133 -9.56 9.15 26.44
C CYS A 133 -10.00 10.26 25.48
N GLY A 134 -9.63 10.11 24.21
CA GLY A 134 -9.98 11.03 23.14
C GLY A 134 -11.44 10.96 22.74
N ASN A 135 -11.95 12.04 22.13
CA ASN A 135 -13.37 12.18 21.81
C ASN A 135 -13.91 11.09 20.88
N ALA A 136 -13.10 10.63 19.92
CA ALA A 136 -13.54 9.59 18.98
C ALA A 136 -13.59 8.22 19.67
N ILE A 137 -12.56 7.90 20.46
CA ILE A 137 -12.52 6.68 21.28
C ILE A 137 -13.70 6.65 22.26
N TYR A 138 -13.91 7.73 23.01
CA TYR A 138 -15.02 7.84 23.96
C TYR A 138 -16.39 7.63 23.32
N ARG A 139 -16.56 8.04 22.06
CA ARG A 139 -17.83 7.89 21.33
C ARG A 139 -18.03 6.48 20.78
N VAL A 140 -16.96 5.83 20.33
CA VAL A 140 -17.03 4.55 19.60
C VAL A 140 -16.87 3.34 20.53
N LEU A 141 -16.12 3.47 21.62
CA LEU A 141 -15.87 2.39 22.57
C LEU A 141 -16.68 2.65 23.86
N PRO A 142 -17.66 1.80 24.21
CA PRO A 142 -18.39 1.93 25.47
C PRO A 142 -17.46 1.71 26.67
N GLN A 143 -17.72 2.42 27.78
CA GLN A 143 -16.84 2.54 28.95
C GLN A 143 -16.49 1.21 29.65
N GLU A 144 -17.20 0.12 29.39
CA GLU A 144 -17.02 -1.17 30.07
C GLU A 144 -16.01 -2.12 29.41
N GLY A 145 -15.31 -1.73 28.34
CA GLY A 145 -14.52 -2.69 27.54
C GLY A 145 -13.18 -2.23 26.96
N LEU A 146 -12.63 -1.08 27.36
CA LEU A 146 -11.45 -0.52 26.68
C LEU A 146 -10.16 -1.36 26.81
N LEU A 147 -10.07 -2.21 27.84
CA LEU A 147 -8.90 -3.05 28.12
C LEU A 147 -9.23 -4.54 28.26
N ASP A 148 -10.47 -4.94 27.96
CA ASP A 148 -10.88 -6.35 27.91
C ASP A 148 -10.46 -6.92 26.54
N VAL A 149 -9.14 -7.05 26.33
CA VAL A 149 -8.50 -7.46 25.06
C VAL A 149 -8.96 -8.85 24.61
N GLU A 150 -9.42 -9.70 25.53
CA GLU A 150 -9.93 -11.05 25.23
C GLU A 150 -11.27 -11.08 24.50
N LYS A 151 -12.01 -9.96 24.41
CA LYS A 151 -13.32 -9.90 23.70
C LYS A 151 -13.26 -9.34 22.29
N LEU A 152 -12.08 -9.02 21.75
CA LEU A 152 -11.96 -8.53 20.37
C LEU A 152 -11.99 -9.63 19.29
N GLU A 153 -12.12 -10.90 19.71
CA GLU A 153 -12.50 -12.04 18.86
C GLU A 153 -13.88 -12.58 19.31
N CYS A 154 -14.93 -11.76 19.28
CA CYS A 154 -16.29 -12.25 19.49
C CYS A 154 -16.97 -12.52 18.13
N GLU A 155 -17.05 -13.79 17.74
CA GLU A 155 -18.12 -14.26 16.86
C GLU A 155 -19.44 -14.20 17.66
N ASP A 156 -20.39 -13.38 17.23
CA ASP A 156 -21.74 -13.37 17.82
C ASP A 156 -22.51 -14.60 17.32
N GLU A 157 -22.49 -15.68 18.11
CA GLU A 157 -23.13 -16.98 17.80
C GLU A 157 -24.65 -16.88 17.58
N LEU A 158 -25.31 -15.75 17.91
CA LEU A 158 -26.75 -15.56 17.70
C LEU A 158 -27.14 -14.75 16.45
N THR A 159 -26.24 -13.95 15.85
CA THR A 159 -26.61 -13.06 14.74
C THR A 159 -25.73 -13.19 13.49
N GLY A 160 -24.57 -13.85 13.57
CA GLY A 160 -23.67 -13.99 12.41
C GLY A 160 -23.18 -12.65 11.83
N THR A 161 -23.28 -11.57 12.59
CA THR A 161 -22.82 -10.23 12.18
C THR A 161 -21.42 -10.02 12.73
N GLU A 162 -20.40 -9.98 11.87
CA GLU A 162 -19.03 -9.63 12.25
C GLU A 162 -19.04 -8.29 13.00
N ILE A 163 -18.70 -8.29 14.30
CA ILE A 163 -18.42 -7.05 15.02
C ILE A 163 -17.13 -6.49 14.43
N SER A 164 -17.21 -5.38 13.70
CA SER A 164 -16.04 -4.74 13.11
C SER A 164 -15.10 -4.24 14.22
N CYS A 165 -14.11 -5.03 14.58
CA CYS A 165 -13.10 -4.70 15.57
C CYS A 165 -12.33 -3.44 15.15
N LEU A 166 -12.34 -2.41 16.01
CA LEU A 166 -11.55 -1.20 15.79
C LEU A 166 -10.10 -1.45 16.22
N ARG A 167 -9.23 -1.72 15.25
CA ARG A 167 -7.78 -1.81 15.50
C ARG A 167 -7.14 -0.43 15.55
N LEU A 168 -6.49 -0.11 16.67
CA LEU A 168 -5.72 1.11 16.89
C LEU A 168 -4.22 0.78 16.82
N LYS A 169 -3.46 1.53 16.01
CA LYS A 169 -1.99 1.42 15.96
C LYS A 169 -1.38 2.72 16.48
N GLY A 170 -0.39 2.61 17.35
CA GLY A 170 0.13 3.79 18.03
C GLY A 170 1.36 3.51 18.87
N GLN A 171 1.79 4.54 19.58
CA GLN A 171 2.91 4.51 20.51
C GLN A 171 2.42 4.72 21.93
N MET A 172 3.00 3.96 22.87
CA MET A 172 2.84 4.18 24.31
C MET A 172 3.99 5.04 24.83
N ILE A 173 3.66 6.05 25.62
CA ILE A 173 4.58 7.04 26.19
C ILE A 173 4.31 7.10 27.70
N TYR A 174 5.36 6.95 28.50
CA TYR A 174 5.24 7.05 29.96
C TYR A 174 5.29 8.52 30.39
N LEU A 175 4.33 8.92 31.23
CA LEU A 175 4.21 10.26 31.81
C LEU A 175 4.62 10.20 33.29
N PRO A 176 5.85 10.59 33.66
CA PRO A 176 6.37 10.40 35.01
C PRO A 176 5.62 11.24 36.06
N GLU A 177 5.12 12.42 35.70
CA GLU A 177 4.41 13.32 36.61
C GLU A 177 3.07 12.77 37.10
N ALA A 178 2.36 12.04 36.23
CA ALA A 178 1.05 11.45 36.50
C ALA A 178 1.13 9.95 36.76
N ASP A 179 2.33 9.36 36.75
CA ASP A 179 2.59 7.92 36.83
C ASP A 179 1.64 7.09 35.94
N SER A 180 1.45 7.55 34.71
CA SER A 180 0.47 7.04 33.76
C SER A 180 1.10 6.76 32.40
N ILE A 181 0.47 5.91 31.60
CA ILE A 181 0.88 5.64 30.22
C ILE A 181 -0.12 6.31 29.28
N LEU A 182 0.39 7.17 28.40
CA LEU A 182 -0.33 7.76 27.28
C LEU A 182 -0.12 6.89 26.04
N PHE A 183 -1.19 6.34 25.50
CA PHE A 183 -1.23 5.71 24.19
C PHE A 183 -1.76 6.70 23.15
N LEU A 184 -0.87 7.21 22.30
CA LEU A 184 -1.23 8.00 21.12
C LEU A 184 -1.36 7.07 19.92
N CYS A 185 -2.50 7.08 19.24
CA CYS A 185 -2.80 6.09 18.21
C CYS A 185 -3.64 6.66 17.07
N SER A 186 -3.68 5.91 15.97
CA SER A 186 -4.54 6.16 14.82
C SER A 186 -5.27 4.88 14.44
N PRO A 187 -6.51 4.98 13.92
CA PRO A 187 -7.28 3.81 13.50
C PRO A 187 -6.66 3.18 12.25
N SER A 188 -6.56 1.85 12.24
CA SER A 188 -6.11 1.10 11.05
C SER A 188 -7.27 0.94 10.08
N VAL A 189 -7.40 1.89 9.17
CA VAL A 189 -8.44 1.97 8.13
C VAL A 189 -7.85 2.20 6.75
N MET A 190 -8.44 1.60 5.71
CA MET A 190 -7.91 1.67 4.34
C MET A 190 -8.74 2.57 3.40
N ASN A 191 -10.02 2.77 3.69
CA ASN A 191 -10.95 3.51 2.83
C ASN A 191 -12.13 4.08 3.64
N LEU A 192 -13.00 4.84 2.98
CA LEU A 192 -14.14 5.49 3.62
C LEU A 192 -15.22 4.48 4.05
N ASP A 193 -15.36 3.37 3.33
CA ASP A 193 -16.29 2.29 3.68
C ASP A 193 -15.91 1.66 5.03
N ASP A 194 -14.63 1.38 5.26
CA ASP A 194 -14.09 0.78 6.48
C ASP A 194 -14.26 1.71 7.70
N LEU A 195 -14.08 3.03 7.51
CA LEU A 195 -14.41 4.01 8.54
C LEU A 195 -15.89 3.96 8.93
N THR A 196 -16.78 3.97 7.94
CA THR A 196 -18.22 3.97 8.16
C THR A 196 -18.68 2.70 8.87
N ARG A 197 -18.14 1.53 8.47
CA ARG A 197 -18.42 0.24 9.11
C ARG A 197 -18.04 0.23 10.59
N ARG A 198 -16.95 0.92 10.96
CA ARG A 198 -16.46 1.01 12.34
C ARG A 198 -17.05 2.18 13.14
N GLY A 199 -18.09 2.86 12.62
CA GLY A 199 -18.75 3.98 13.30
C GLY A 199 -17.86 5.24 13.44
N LEU A 200 -16.85 5.37 12.58
CA LEU A 200 -15.95 6.51 12.54
C LEU A 200 -16.31 7.45 11.40
N TYR A 201 -16.05 8.73 11.60
CA TYR A 201 -16.19 9.76 10.57
C TYR A 201 -14.81 10.25 10.14
N LEU A 202 -14.70 10.71 8.89
CA LEU A 202 -13.48 11.36 8.41
C LEU A 202 -13.12 12.60 9.25
N SER A 203 -14.12 13.26 9.85
CA SER A 203 -13.92 14.40 10.75
C SER A 203 -13.23 14.04 12.08
N ASP A 204 -13.21 12.76 12.44
CA ASP A 204 -12.50 12.30 13.64
C ASP A 204 -11.00 12.13 13.42
N ILE A 205 -10.56 12.03 12.16
CA ILE A 205 -9.13 11.97 11.83
C ILE A 205 -8.63 13.40 11.63
N PRO A 206 -7.73 13.89 12.51
CA PRO A 206 -7.26 15.26 12.43
C PRO A 206 -6.40 15.49 11.18
N LEU A 207 -6.32 16.74 10.72
CA LEU A 207 -5.62 17.10 9.48
C LEU A 207 -4.11 16.83 9.51
N HIS A 208 -3.51 16.79 10.70
CA HIS A 208 -2.08 16.50 10.86
C HIS A 208 -1.77 15.00 10.90
N ASP A 209 -2.79 14.14 10.94
CA ASP A 209 -2.62 12.70 10.94
C ASP A 209 -2.56 12.18 9.49
N ALA A 210 -1.44 11.56 9.13
CA ALA A 210 -1.20 10.99 7.80
C ALA A 210 -2.21 9.89 7.42
N THR A 211 -2.89 9.27 8.40
CA THR A 211 -3.96 8.30 8.15
C THR A 211 -5.10 8.92 7.35
N ARG A 212 -5.35 10.23 7.52
CA ARG A 212 -6.38 10.95 6.76
C ARG A 212 -6.05 10.96 5.27
N ASP A 213 -4.82 11.30 4.94
CA ASP A 213 -4.34 11.33 3.56
C ASP A 213 -4.33 9.93 2.97
N LEU A 214 -3.94 8.92 3.75
CA LEU A 214 -3.94 7.53 3.33
C LEU A 214 -5.35 7.03 2.95
N VAL A 215 -6.36 7.37 3.75
CA VAL A 215 -7.75 7.00 3.45
C VAL A 215 -8.24 7.66 2.15
N LEU A 216 -7.92 8.95 1.96
CA LEU A 216 -8.31 9.68 0.76
C LEU A 216 -7.59 9.15 -0.49
N LEU A 217 -6.28 8.86 -0.39
CA LEU A 217 -5.49 8.23 -1.44
C LEU A 217 -6.01 6.83 -1.76
N GLY A 218 -6.41 6.05 -0.76
CA GLY A 218 -7.00 4.73 -0.95
C GLY A 218 -8.26 4.77 -1.82
N GLU A 219 -9.13 5.77 -1.60
CA GLU A 219 -10.31 6.00 -2.44
C GLU A 219 -9.93 6.42 -3.86
N GLN A 220 -8.97 7.33 -3.99
CA GLN A 220 -8.48 7.79 -5.29
C GLN A 220 -7.89 6.64 -6.11
N PHE A 221 -6.99 5.84 -5.53
CA PHE A 221 -6.39 4.70 -6.22
C PHE A 221 -7.41 3.63 -6.60
N ARG A 222 -8.45 3.43 -5.78
CA ARG A 222 -9.53 2.49 -6.07
C ARG A 222 -10.34 2.92 -7.30
N GLU A 223 -10.68 4.20 -7.40
CA GLU A 223 -11.39 4.75 -8.56
C GLU A 223 -10.50 4.79 -9.82
N GLU A 224 -9.24 5.17 -9.67
CA GLU A 224 -8.26 5.12 -10.77
C GLU A 224 -8.12 3.69 -11.31
N TYR A 225 -8.02 2.70 -10.42
CA TYR A 225 -7.97 1.29 -10.81
C TYR A 225 -9.22 0.87 -11.59
N LYS A 226 -10.43 1.22 -11.13
CA LYS A 226 -11.68 0.93 -11.85
C LYS A 226 -11.68 1.54 -13.25
N LEU A 227 -11.30 2.82 -13.36
CA LEU A 227 -11.25 3.53 -14.63
C LEU A 227 -10.24 2.90 -15.60
N THR A 228 -9.05 2.52 -15.10
CA THR A 228 -8.04 1.84 -15.94
C THR A 228 -8.53 0.50 -16.47
N GLN A 229 -9.27 -0.27 -15.66
CA GLN A 229 -9.85 -1.54 -16.07
C GLN A 229 -10.93 -1.35 -17.13
N GLU A 230 -11.80 -0.35 -16.98
CA GLU A 230 -12.82 -0.02 -18.00
C GLU A 230 -12.19 0.43 -19.32
N LEU A 231 -11.13 1.25 -19.26
CA LEU A 231 -10.38 1.67 -20.43
C LEU A 231 -9.72 0.49 -21.15
N GLU A 232 -9.17 -0.48 -20.41
CA GLU A 232 -8.60 -1.70 -20.97
C GLU A 232 -9.66 -2.49 -21.75
N ILE A 233 -10.82 -2.75 -21.13
CA ILE A 233 -11.95 -3.46 -21.75
C ILE A 233 -12.45 -2.74 -23.01
N LEU A 234 -12.57 -1.40 -22.96
CA LEU A 234 -13.04 -0.61 -24.10
C LEU A 234 -12.01 -0.63 -25.24
N THR A 235 -10.72 -0.57 -24.91
CA THR A 235 -9.63 -0.61 -25.89
C THR A 235 -9.60 -1.96 -26.60
N ASP A 236 -9.75 -3.06 -25.87
CA ASP A 236 -9.84 -4.40 -26.47
C ASP A 236 -11.04 -4.53 -27.42
N ARG A 237 -12.20 -4.02 -27.02
CA ARG A 237 -13.40 -3.98 -27.87
C ARG A 237 -13.19 -3.12 -29.12
N LEU A 238 -12.52 -1.98 -28.99
CA LEU A 238 -12.21 -1.11 -30.11
C LEU A 238 -11.28 -1.81 -31.09
N GLN A 239 -10.23 -2.48 -30.62
CA GLN A 239 -9.32 -3.24 -31.47
C GLN A 239 -10.04 -4.36 -32.23
N LEU A 240 -10.96 -5.09 -31.58
CA LEU A 240 -11.79 -6.10 -32.23
C LEU A 240 -12.66 -5.49 -33.33
N THR A 241 -13.27 -4.33 -33.06
CA THR A 241 -14.14 -3.64 -34.03
C THR A 241 -13.34 -3.10 -35.22
N LEU A 242 -12.13 -2.57 -34.97
CA LEU A 242 -11.23 -2.11 -36.04
C LEU A 242 -10.80 -3.25 -36.96
N ARG A 243 -10.44 -4.42 -36.40
CA ARG A 243 -10.12 -5.61 -37.22
C ARG A 243 -11.31 -6.05 -38.08
N ALA A 244 -12.51 -6.10 -37.50
CA ALA A 244 -13.71 -6.44 -38.25
C ALA A 244 -14.00 -5.43 -39.37
N LEU A 245 -13.77 -4.14 -39.12
CA LEU A 245 -13.92 -3.09 -40.12
C LEU A 245 -12.87 -3.22 -41.25
N GLU A 246 -11.62 -3.55 -40.93
CA GLU A 246 -10.58 -3.82 -41.93
C GLU A 246 -10.93 -5.03 -42.80
N ASP A 247 -11.47 -6.10 -42.20
CA ASP A 247 -11.94 -7.28 -42.92
C ASP A 247 -13.11 -6.96 -43.87
N GLU A 248 -14.10 -6.18 -43.42
CA GLU A 248 -15.21 -5.72 -44.25
C GLU A 248 -14.74 -4.77 -45.37
N LYS A 249 -13.83 -3.84 -45.06
CA LYS A 249 -13.21 -2.97 -46.08
C LYS A 249 -12.50 -3.80 -47.14
N LYS A 250 -11.74 -4.82 -46.73
CA LYS A 250 -11.05 -5.72 -47.66
C LYS A 250 -12.05 -6.44 -48.57
N LYS A 251 -13.20 -6.87 -48.03
CA LYS A 251 -14.29 -7.46 -48.83
C LYS A 251 -14.89 -6.46 -49.82
N THR A 252 -15.18 -5.22 -49.41
CA THR A 252 -15.69 -4.20 -50.33
C THR A 252 -14.68 -3.83 -51.41
N ASP A 253 -13.38 -3.70 -51.07
CA ASP A 253 -12.32 -3.46 -52.04
C ASP A 253 -12.19 -4.63 -53.04
N THR A 254 -12.50 -5.87 -52.62
CA THR A 254 -12.57 -7.02 -53.55
C THR A 254 -13.82 -7.04 -54.42
N ILE A 255 -14.93 -6.47 -53.95
CA ILE A 255 -16.18 -6.34 -54.72
C ILE A 255 -16.05 -5.22 -55.76
N ASP A 256 -15.44 -4.08 -55.42
CA ASP A 256 -15.20 -2.98 -56.37
C ASP A 256 -14.21 -3.34 -57.49
N ALA A 257 -13.37 -4.36 -57.30
CA ALA A 257 -12.55 -4.93 -58.36
C ALA A 257 -13.34 -5.85 -59.32
N ARG A 258 -14.57 -6.21 -58.95
CA ARG A 258 -15.48 -7.02 -59.76
C ARG A 258 -16.50 -6.07 -60.39
N VAL A 259 -16.21 -5.63 -61.61
CA VAL A 259 -17.09 -4.76 -62.40
C VAL A 259 -18.52 -5.30 -62.35
N GLU A 260 -19.46 -4.49 -61.86
CA GLU A 260 -20.88 -4.83 -61.84
C GLU A 260 -21.38 -5.14 -63.26
N THR A 261 -22.03 -6.28 -63.40
CA THR A 261 -22.65 -6.73 -64.65
C THR A 261 -24.15 -6.57 -64.54
N VAL A 262 -24.74 -5.73 -65.39
CA VAL A 262 -26.20 -5.59 -65.47
C VAL A 262 -26.77 -6.73 -66.31
N GLY A 263 -27.48 -7.66 -65.68
CA GLY A 263 -28.26 -8.72 -66.35
C GLY A 263 -27.39 -9.81 -67.01
N ASP A 264 -27.80 -10.27 -68.20
CA ASP A 264 -27.27 -11.47 -68.90
C ASP A 264 -25.86 -11.30 -69.52
N LYS A 265 -25.11 -10.25 -69.14
CA LYS A 265 -23.84 -9.88 -69.78
C LYS A 265 -22.73 -9.71 -68.77
N TYR A 266 -21.75 -10.59 -68.81
CA TYR A 266 -20.54 -10.49 -68.00
C TYR A 266 -19.45 -9.67 -68.70
N MET A 267 -18.88 -8.69 -68.01
CA MET A 267 -17.75 -7.87 -68.49
C MET A 267 -16.53 -8.08 -67.59
N THR A 268 -15.38 -8.30 -68.22
CA THR A 268 -14.09 -8.38 -67.54
C THR A 268 -13.09 -7.48 -68.24
N VAL A 269 -12.32 -6.73 -67.45
CA VAL A 269 -11.26 -5.83 -67.92
C VAL A 269 -9.93 -6.23 -67.32
N SER A 270 -8.84 -6.04 -68.08
CA SER A 270 -7.46 -6.26 -67.63
C SER A 270 -6.65 -5.02 -67.91
N GLY A 271 -5.83 -4.60 -66.94
CA GLY A 271 -5.08 -3.34 -67.00
C GLY A 271 -5.72 -2.18 -66.23
N LEU A 272 -6.73 -2.47 -65.40
CA LEU A 272 -7.28 -1.53 -64.42
C LEU A 272 -7.33 -2.20 -63.03
N PRO A 273 -6.97 -1.49 -61.95
CA PRO A 273 -6.49 -0.09 -61.92
C PRO A 273 -5.02 0.08 -62.36
N GLU A 274 -4.24 -1.00 -62.42
CA GLU A 274 -2.81 -0.98 -62.78
C GLU A 274 -2.58 -1.41 -64.24
N PRO A 275 -1.86 -0.61 -65.07
CA PRO A 275 -1.61 -0.94 -66.47
C PRO A 275 -0.76 -2.21 -66.63
N CYS A 276 -1.20 -3.15 -67.48
CA CYS A 276 -0.47 -4.38 -67.77
C CYS A 276 -0.12 -4.48 -69.26
N ILE A 277 1.15 -4.73 -69.58
CA ILE A 277 1.66 -4.82 -70.95
C ILE A 277 1.08 -6.04 -71.70
N HIS A 278 0.71 -7.10 -70.98
CA HIS A 278 0.14 -8.34 -71.53
C HIS A 278 -1.37 -8.48 -71.33
N HIS A 279 -2.06 -7.39 -70.96
CA HIS A 279 -3.52 -7.34 -70.78
C HIS A 279 -4.36 -8.08 -71.84
N ALA A 280 -4.08 -7.85 -73.13
CA ALA A 280 -4.77 -8.51 -74.24
C ALA A 280 -4.59 -10.04 -74.25
N ARG A 281 -3.42 -10.55 -73.85
CA ARG A 281 -3.17 -11.99 -73.74
C ARG A 281 -3.95 -12.59 -72.57
N SER A 282 -3.99 -11.90 -71.43
CA SER A 282 -4.75 -12.34 -70.26
C SER A 282 -6.26 -12.39 -70.55
N ILE A 283 -6.81 -11.40 -71.25
CA ILE A 283 -8.22 -11.41 -71.69
C ILE A 283 -8.48 -12.53 -72.70
N CYS A 284 -7.54 -12.80 -73.61
CA CYS A 284 -7.69 -13.89 -74.57
C CYS A 284 -7.73 -15.27 -73.89
N HIS A 285 -6.85 -15.51 -72.91
CA HIS A 285 -6.89 -16.74 -72.12
C HIS A 285 -8.18 -16.86 -71.32
N LEU A 286 -8.63 -15.79 -70.66
CA LEU A 286 -9.89 -15.78 -69.94
C LEU A 286 -11.08 -16.11 -70.85
N ALA A 287 -11.11 -15.58 -72.08
CA ALA A 287 -12.16 -15.89 -73.04
C ALA A 287 -12.17 -17.37 -73.44
N LEU A 288 -11.00 -17.99 -73.60
CA LEU A 288 -10.88 -19.42 -73.88
C LEU A 288 -11.41 -20.26 -72.71
N ASP A 289 -11.00 -19.94 -71.48
CA ASP A 289 -11.43 -20.63 -70.27
C ASP A 289 -12.95 -20.49 -70.06
N MET A 290 -13.51 -19.31 -70.34
CA MET A 290 -14.95 -19.07 -70.25
C MET A 290 -15.74 -19.91 -71.27
N MET A 291 -15.24 -20.09 -72.49
CA MET A 291 -15.87 -20.99 -73.47
C MET A 291 -15.82 -22.46 -73.02
N GLU A 292 -14.70 -22.88 -72.44
CA GLU A 292 -14.54 -24.26 -71.94
C GLU A 292 -15.48 -24.54 -70.75
N ILE A 293 -15.61 -23.59 -69.83
CA ILE A 293 -16.49 -23.71 -68.66
C ILE A 293 -17.98 -23.60 -69.07
N ALA A 294 -18.33 -22.72 -70.01
CA ALA A 294 -19.71 -22.58 -70.48
C ALA A 294 -20.23 -23.89 -71.09
N GLY A 295 -19.39 -24.63 -71.82
CA GLY A 295 -19.75 -25.93 -72.39
C GLY A 295 -19.95 -27.06 -71.36
N GLN A 296 -19.68 -26.82 -70.08
CA GLN A 296 -19.95 -27.75 -68.98
C GLN A 296 -21.29 -27.47 -68.28
N VAL A 297 -21.96 -26.37 -68.63
CA VAL A 297 -23.25 -25.98 -68.06
C VAL A 297 -24.39 -26.52 -68.92
N GLN A 298 -25.33 -27.23 -68.30
CA GLN A 298 -26.52 -27.77 -68.96
C GLN A 298 -27.76 -26.99 -68.52
N VAL A 299 -28.60 -26.62 -69.49
CA VAL A 299 -29.92 -26.02 -69.24
C VAL A 299 -30.97 -26.90 -69.90
N ASP A 300 -31.94 -27.38 -69.12
CA ASP A 300 -32.99 -28.31 -69.57
C ASP A 300 -32.50 -29.59 -70.27
N GLY A 301 -31.30 -30.07 -69.89
CA GLY A 301 -30.75 -31.34 -70.35
C GLY A 301 -29.93 -31.26 -71.65
N GLU A 302 -29.77 -30.07 -72.24
CA GLU A 302 -28.85 -29.83 -73.36
C GLU A 302 -27.67 -28.96 -72.91
N SER A 303 -26.49 -29.22 -73.48
CA SER A 303 -25.31 -28.40 -73.19
C SER A 303 -25.42 -27.05 -73.88
N VAL A 304 -25.06 -25.98 -73.18
CA VAL A 304 -25.09 -24.61 -73.72
C VAL A 304 -23.87 -24.45 -74.64
N GLN A 305 -24.07 -24.66 -75.95
CA GLN A 305 -23.04 -24.45 -76.97
C GLN A 305 -23.62 -23.79 -78.23
#